data_AF-A0A924YEZ8-F1
#
_entry.id   AF-A0A924YEZ8-F1
#
_cell.length_a   1.000
_cell.length_b   1.000
_cell.length_c   1.000
_cell.angle_alpha   90.00
_cell.angle_beta   90.00
_cell.angle_gamma   90.00
#
_symmetry.space_group_name_H-M   'P 1'
#
loop_
_entity.id
_entity.type
_entity.pdbx_description
1 polymer ?
#
loop_
_entity_poly.entity_id
_entity_poly.type
_entity_poly.pdbx_seq_one_letter_code
_entity_poly.pdbx_strand_id
1 'polypeptide(L)'
;VTVALPQFSFDALTSDLISELILTTLTEDAAANMSDIDAAVLVERLRDPVQINEVNLQRPGAEQSSDAGTDLQALQSEGAAYILVYGFVFMLTISTMTTNGYLMQTIIEEKETRLIEILIATVRPTQLLTGKILALGTLGLMQISVWLLAAFGLIRLAINLDVAAQLLSSVYVPMHVMALVIVYFLLMYLLFAALFGMVGALSTSMQEGPQYAGVFTIPVMIPLYFTVVFIETPDALLPTIFSLIPPLSPLSMVQRLAVTNVPAWQIILSISLLVLAIIGVMWLAGRLFRVQTLLAGQRPKLREIPRLIRG
;
A
#
# COMPACT_ATOMS: atom_id res chain seq x y z
N VAL A 1 -25.22 -10.13 -13.67
CA VAL A 1 -26.48 -10.87 -13.44
C VAL A 1 -26.12 -12.11 -12.66
N THR A 2 -26.35 -12.11 -11.36
CA THR A 2 -26.00 -13.22 -10.48
C THR A 2 -27.09 -14.27 -10.60
N VAL A 3 -26.77 -15.40 -11.23
CA VAL A 3 -27.66 -16.55 -11.29
C VAL A 3 -27.25 -17.49 -10.17
N ALA A 4 -28.09 -17.59 -9.13
CA ALA A 4 -27.93 -18.60 -8.10
C ALA A 4 -28.39 -19.94 -8.68
N LEU A 5 -27.44 -20.84 -8.97
CA LEU A 5 -27.76 -22.23 -9.26
C LEU A 5 -27.89 -22.98 -7.93
N PRO A 6 -28.98 -23.72 -7.70
CA PRO A 6 -29.11 -24.53 -6.49
C PRO A 6 -28.04 -25.63 -6.52
N GLN A 7 -27.19 -25.67 -5.49
CA GLN A 7 -26.31 -26.80 -5.25
C GLN A 7 -27.11 -27.87 -4.51
N PHE A 8 -27.37 -28.99 -5.19
CA PHE A 8 -27.91 -30.17 -4.53
C PHE A 8 -26.78 -30.89 -3.79
N SER A 9 -26.82 -30.85 -2.47
CA SER A 9 -25.96 -31.66 -1.59
C SER A 9 -26.72 -32.91 -1.17
N PHE A 10 -26.12 -34.08 -1.43
CA PHE A 10 -26.66 -35.37 -1.01
C PHE A 10 -26.37 -35.70 0.47
N ASP A 11 -25.52 -34.91 1.14
CA ASP A 11 -25.19 -35.11 2.56
C ASP A 11 -26.40 -34.91 3.49
N ALA A 12 -27.42 -34.18 3.05
CA ALA A 12 -28.65 -34.00 3.81
C ALA A 12 -29.62 -35.20 3.72
N LEU A 13 -29.35 -36.19 2.87
CA LEU A 13 -30.17 -37.38 2.63
C LEU A 13 -29.53 -38.60 3.33
N THR A 14 -29.35 -38.51 4.65
CA THR A 14 -28.62 -39.48 5.49
C THR A 14 -29.32 -40.83 5.72
N SER A 15 -30.25 -41.25 4.86
CA SER A 15 -30.77 -42.61 4.90
C SER A 15 -30.43 -43.34 3.59
N ASP A 16 -29.71 -44.46 3.71
CA ASP A 16 -29.35 -45.35 2.60
C ASP A 16 -30.55 -45.70 1.70
N LEU A 17 -31.75 -45.74 2.28
CA LEU A 17 -32.99 -46.03 1.55
C LEU A 17 -33.40 -44.93 0.56
N ILE A 18 -33.14 -43.65 0.85
CA ILE A 18 -33.56 -42.55 -0.03
C ILE A 18 -32.54 -42.37 -1.17
N SER A 19 -31.25 -42.55 -0.89
CA SER A 19 -30.21 -42.54 -1.93
C SER A 19 -30.40 -43.72 -2.89
N GLU A 20 -30.73 -44.92 -2.38
CA GLU A 20 -30.98 -46.12 -3.18
C GLU A 20 -32.28 -46.00 -4.00
N LEU A 21 -33.33 -45.38 -3.46
CA LEU A 21 -34.59 -45.12 -4.19
C LEU A 21 -34.43 -44.11 -5.32
N ILE A 22 -33.64 -43.05 -5.12
CA ILE A 22 -33.34 -42.04 -6.14
C ILE A 22 -32.44 -42.64 -7.24
N LEU A 23 -31.46 -43.45 -6.87
CA LEU A 23 -30.61 -44.17 -7.83
C LEU A 23 -31.41 -45.18 -8.68
N THR A 24 -32.36 -45.90 -8.08
CA THR A 24 -33.23 -46.83 -8.83
C THR A 24 -34.23 -46.12 -9.73
N THR A 25 -34.85 -45.02 -9.29
CA THR A 25 -35.76 -44.25 -10.16
C THR A 25 -35.04 -43.54 -11.31
N LEU A 26 -33.83 -43.01 -11.08
CA LEU A 26 -33.05 -42.36 -12.14
C LEU A 26 -32.44 -43.37 -13.13
N THR A 27 -32.11 -44.58 -12.69
CA THR A 27 -31.66 -45.65 -13.61
C THR A 27 -32.81 -46.21 -14.44
N GLU A 28 -34.02 -46.30 -13.87
CA GLU A 28 -35.23 -46.74 -14.58
C GLU A 28 -35.70 -45.69 -15.61
N ASP A 29 -35.63 -44.40 -15.29
CA ASP A 29 -36.00 -43.30 -16.20
C ASP A 29 -34.93 -43.03 -17.29
N ALA A 30 -33.64 -43.18 -16.95
CA ALA A 30 -32.54 -43.11 -17.93
C ALA A 30 -32.56 -44.30 -18.92
N ALA A 31 -32.91 -45.50 -18.45
CA ALA A 31 -33.08 -46.67 -19.31
C ALA A 31 -34.28 -46.54 -20.27
N ALA A 32 -35.31 -45.77 -19.91
CA ALA A 32 -36.50 -45.58 -20.72
C ALA A 32 -36.34 -44.55 -21.85
N ASN A 33 -35.47 -43.54 -21.71
CA ASN A 33 -35.43 -42.39 -22.63
C ASN A 33 -34.05 -42.03 -23.23
N MET A 34 -32.96 -42.70 -22.87
CA MET A 34 -31.62 -42.41 -23.42
C MET A 34 -30.88 -43.68 -23.80
N SER A 35 -30.96 -44.05 -25.08
CA SER A 35 -30.40 -45.28 -25.65
C SER A 35 -28.87 -45.29 -25.83
N ASP A 36 -28.11 -44.39 -25.20
CA ASP A 36 -26.68 -44.22 -25.52
C ASP A 36 -25.79 -43.82 -24.35
N ILE A 37 -26.26 -43.97 -23.11
CA ILE A 37 -25.42 -43.74 -21.92
C ILE A 37 -25.57 -44.94 -20.99
N ASP A 38 -24.48 -45.69 -20.83
CA ASP A 38 -24.39 -46.79 -19.88
C ASP A 38 -24.75 -46.28 -18.48
N ALA A 39 -25.91 -46.71 -17.98
CA ALA A 39 -26.46 -46.26 -16.69
C ALA A 39 -25.48 -46.53 -15.52
N ALA A 40 -24.64 -47.56 -15.65
CA ALA A 40 -23.58 -47.87 -14.70
C ALA A 40 -22.49 -46.78 -14.64
N VAL A 41 -22.13 -46.16 -15.77
CA VAL A 41 -21.13 -45.08 -15.83
C VAL A 41 -21.72 -43.77 -15.28
N LEU A 42 -23.01 -43.53 -15.47
CA LEU A 42 -23.69 -42.37 -14.91
C LEU A 42 -23.79 -42.45 -13.38
N VAL A 43 -24.08 -43.64 -12.84
CA VAL A 43 -24.12 -43.90 -11.40
C VAL A 43 -22.72 -43.76 -10.77
N GLU A 44 -21.67 -44.24 -11.43
CA GLU A 44 -20.28 -44.05 -10.99
C GLU A 44 -19.90 -42.55 -10.97
N ARG A 45 -20.25 -41.81 -12.03
CA ARG A 45 -19.97 -40.36 -12.15
C ARG A 45 -20.79 -39.48 -11.20
N LEU A 46 -21.95 -39.96 -10.75
CA LEU A 46 -22.77 -39.30 -9.74
C LEU A 46 -22.31 -39.65 -8.31
N ARG A 47 -21.70 -40.82 -8.11
CA ARG A 47 -21.09 -41.21 -6.83
C ARG A 47 -19.80 -40.47 -6.54
N ASP A 48 -19.02 -40.13 -7.56
CA ASP A 48 -17.77 -39.39 -7.39
C ASP A 48 -17.67 -38.28 -8.46
N PRO A 49 -18.27 -37.11 -8.22
CA PRO A 49 -18.21 -36.00 -9.16
C PRO A 49 -16.74 -35.55 -9.26
N VAL A 50 -16.16 -35.71 -10.45
CA VAL A 50 -14.78 -35.31 -10.76
C VAL A 50 -14.48 -33.93 -10.17
N GLN A 51 -13.67 -33.89 -9.11
CA GLN A 51 -13.15 -32.66 -8.54
C GLN A 51 -12.16 -32.08 -9.55
N ILE A 52 -12.57 -31.02 -10.26
CA ILE A 52 -11.67 -30.27 -11.12
C ILE A 52 -10.75 -29.47 -10.20
N ASN A 53 -9.54 -29.99 -9.98
CA ASN A 53 -8.49 -29.27 -9.28
C ASN A 53 -7.95 -28.16 -10.20
N GLU A 54 -8.32 -26.92 -9.94
CA GLU A 54 -7.73 -25.75 -10.60
C GLU A 54 -6.32 -25.50 -10.03
N VAL A 55 -5.31 -26.11 -10.65
CA VAL A 55 -3.92 -25.84 -10.29
C VAL A 55 -3.54 -24.46 -10.79
N ASN A 56 -3.42 -23.50 -9.86
CA ASN A 56 -2.89 -22.16 -10.14
C ASN A 56 -1.39 -22.24 -10.44
N LEU A 57 -1.04 -22.20 -11.73
CA LEU A 57 0.33 -22.33 -12.22
C LEU A 57 1.27 -21.17 -11.82
N GLN A 58 0.78 -20.11 -11.14
CA GLN A 58 1.61 -18.99 -10.68
C GLN A 58 2.26 -19.19 -9.30
N ARG A 59 1.85 -20.19 -8.49
CA ARG A 59 2.46 -20.46 -7.16
C ARG A 59 2.63 -21.97 -6.94
N PRO A 60 3.83 -22.53 -7.14
CA PRO A 60 4.09 -23.94 -6.86
C PRO A 60 4.16 -24.15 -5.34
N GLY A 61 3.07 -24.61 -4.72
CA GLY A 61 3.09 -25.00 -3.31
C GLY A 61 1.76 -25.10 -2.57
N ALA A 62 0.62 -24.71 -3.16
CA ALA A 62 -0.68 -24.89 -2.51
C ALA A 62 -1.34 -26.17 -3.02
N GLU A 63 -1.07 -27.30 -2.35
CA GLU A 63 -1.92 -28.48 -2.45
C GLU A 63 -3.27 -28.14 -1.81
N GLN A 64 -4.28 -27.96 -2.65
CA GLN A 64 -5.62 -27.52 -2.26
C GLN A 64 -6.42 -28.75 -1.80
N SER A 65 -6.38 -29.05 -0.50
CA SER A 65 -7.27 -30.01 0.13
C SER A 65 -8.66 -29.36 0.27
N SER A 66 -9.57 -29.78 -0.61
CA SER A 66 -10.95 -29.34 -0.72
C SER A 66 -11.77 -29.78 0.51
N ASP A 67 -11.77 -28.96 1.56
CA ASP A 67 -12.63 -29.09 2.72
C ASP A 67 -13.20 -27.70 3.02
N ALA A 68 -14.53 -27.55 3.07
CA ALA A 68 -15.19 -26.23 3.15
C ALA A 68 -14.81 -25.42 4.41
N GLY A 69 -14.26 -26.08 5.44
CA GLY A 69 -13.65 -25.42 6.61
C GLY A 69 -12.24 -24.88 6.36
N THR A 70 -11.48 -25.51 5.46
CA THR A 70 -10.12 -25.10 5.07
C THR A 70 -10.14 -23.87 4.19
N ASP A 71 -11.15 -23.73 3.31
CA ASP A 71 -11.32 -22.53 2.48
C ASP A 71 -11.64 -21.28 3.32
N LEU A 72 -12.47 -21.42 4.36
CA LEU A 72 -12.77 -20.32 5.29
C LEU A 72 -11.56 -19.92 6.15
N GLN A 73 -10.69 -20.87 6.52
CA GLN A 73 -9.45 -20.60 7.24
C GLN A 73 -8.37 -20.02 6.32
N ALA A 74 -8.27 -20.50 5.07
CA ALA A 74 -7.37 -19.97 4.05
C ALA A 74 -7.72 -18.50 3.74
N LEU A 75 -9.00 -18.19 3.50
CA LEU A 75 -9.47 -16.82 3.28
C LEU A 75 -9.22 -15.89 4.48
N GLN A 76 -9.37 -16.40 5.71
CA GLN A 76 -9.03 -15.62 6.92
C GLN A 76 -7.53 -15.39 7.04
N SER A 77 -6.70 -16.38 6.69
CA SER A 77 -5.24 -16.27 6.74
C SER A 77 -4.67 -15.34 5.67
N GLU A 78 -5.26 -15.33 4.46
CA GLU A 78 -4.90 -14.41 3.38
C GLU A 78 -5.34 -12.98 3.70
N GLY A 79 -6.56 -12.79 4.21
CA GLY A 79 -7.03 -11.48 4.66
C GLY A 79 -6.12 -10.87 5.72
N ALA A 80 -5.61 -11.69 6.63
CA ALA A 80 -4.73 -11.22 7.69
C ALA A 80 -3.29 -10.91 7.20
N ALA A 81 -2.79 -11.61 6.19
CA ALA A 81 -1.54 -11.26 5.50
C ALA A 81 -1.61 -9.89 4.83
N TYR A 82 -2.72 -9.59 4.14
CA TYR A 82 -2.95 -8.28 3.55
C TYR A 82 -3.07 -7.18 4.62
N ILE A 83 -3.75 -7.44 5.74
CA ILE A 83 -3.81 -6.48 6.85
C ILE A 83 -2.42 -6.10 7.35
N LEU A 84 -1.50 -7.05 7.46
CA LEU A 84 -0.12 -6.78 7.92
C LEU A 84 0.63 -5.91 6.91
N VAL A 85 0.63 -6.29 5.63
CA VAL A 85 1.30 -5.56 4.55
C VAL A 85 0.76 -4.13 4.42
N TYR A 86 -0.55 -3.98 4.29
CA TYR A 86 -1.17 -2.66 4.10
C TYR A 86 -1.16 -1.84 5.38
N GLY A 87 -1.17 -2.48 6.55
CA GLY A 87 -0.91 -1.85 7.85
C GLY A 87 0.51 -1.30 7.94
N PHE A 88 1.51 -2.04 7.48
CA PHE A 88 2.89 -1.56 7.38
C PHE A 88 3.00 -0.36 6.43
N VAL A 89 2.33 -0.42 5.27
CA VAL A 89 2.27 0.69 4.32
C VAL A 89 1.60 1.95 4.92
N PHE A 90 0.50 1.78 5.64
CA PHE A 90 -0.16 2.84 6.39
C PHE A 90 0.78 3.45 7.43
N MET A 91 1.51 2.60 8.15
CA MET A 91 2.48 3.01 9.16
C MET A 91 3.67 3.79 8.56
N LEU A 92 4.21 3.37 7.41
CA LEU A 92 5.22 4.13 6.66
C LEU A 92 4.72 5.53 6.28
N THR A 93 3.46 5.60 5.87
CA THR A 93 2.80 6.84 5.45
C THR A 93 2.69 7.82 6.62
N ILE A 94 2.15 7.36 7.75
CA ILE A 94 2.04 8.18 8.97
C ILE A 94 3.43 8.59 9.46
N SER A 95 4.39 7.67 9.51
CA SER A 95 5.77 7.97 9.91
C SER A 95 6.35 9.11 9.08
N THR A 96 6.28 9.01 7.76
CA THR A 96 6.81 10.02 6.83
C THR A 96 6.13 11.38 7.01
N MET A 97 4.82 11.40 7.21
CA MET A 97 4.06 12.62 7.43
C MET A 97 4.42 13.28 8.76
N THR A 98 4.56 12.50 9.83
CA THR A 98 4.95 13.02 11.14
C THR A 98 6.37 13.60 11.11
N THR A 99 7.35 12.87 10.56
CA THR A 99 8.75 13.36 10.48
C THR A 99 8.86 14.66 9.67
N ASN A 100 8.18 14.74 8.52
CA ASN A 100 8.18 15.95 7.68
C ASN A 100 7.35 17.09 8.28
N GLY A 101 6.31 16.77 9.05
CA GLY A 101 5.58 17.73 9.87
C GLY A 101 6.49 18.46 10.86
N TYR A 102 7.40 17.73 11.52
CA TYR A 102 8.41 18.36 12.39
C TYR A 102 9.37 19.26 11.62
N LEU A 103 9.84 18.86 10.43
CA LEU A 103 10.69 19.72 9.59
C LEU A 103 10.03 21.07 9.33
N MET A 104 8.76 21.05 8.91
CA MET A 104 8.00 22.26 8.66
C MET A 104 7.88 23.12 9.93
N GLN A 105 7.46 22.52 11.05
CA GLN A 105 7.30 23.24 12.32
C GLN A 105 8.60 23.90 12.75
N THR A 106 9.73 23.21 12.69
CA THR A 106 11.02 23.81 13.08
C THR A 106 11.39 25.01 12.19
N ILE A 107 11.12 24.96 10.89
CA ILE A 107 11.37 26.10 9.99
C ILE A 107 10.49 27.30 10.35
N ILE A 108 9.24 27.05 10.72
CA ILE A 108 8.31 28.09 11.17
C ILE A 108 8.78 28.69 12.50
N GLU A 109 9.19 27.84 13.44
CA GLU A 109 9.65 28.25 14.76
C GLU A 109 10.86 29.17 14.63
N GLU A 110 11.83 28.79 13.81
CA GLU A 110 13.05 29.57 13.59
C GLU A 110 12.77 30.95 13.00
N LYS A 111 11.71 31.08 12.20
CA LYS A 111 11.27 32.36 11.66
C LYS A 111 10.52 33.19 12.70
N GLU A 112 9.60 32.58 13.42
CA GLU A 112 8.76 33.26 14.42
C GLU A 112 9.62 33.79 15.58
N THR A 113 10.61 33.01 16.00
CA THR A 113 11.51 33.34 17.13
C THR A 113 12.67 34.27 16.75
N ARG A 114 12.76 34.72 15.49
CA ARG A 114 13.91 35.45 14.92
C ARG A 114 15.26 34.71 15.04
N LEU A 115 15.25 33.42 15.40
CA LEU A 115 16.46 32.59 15.43
C LEU A 115 17.11 32.51 14.06
N ILE A 116 16.31 32.59 12.99
CA ILE A 116 16.82 32.54 11.61
C ILE A 116 17.82 33.68 11.32
N GLU A 117 17.65 34.88 11.87
CA GLU A 117 18.57 36.02 11.66
C GLU A 117 19.96 35.75 12.24
N ILE A 118 20.02 35.06 13.38
CA ILE A 118 21.26 34.66 14.05
C ILE A 118 21.91 33.47 13.31
N LEU A 119 21.09 32.50 12.89
CA LEU A 119 21.55 31.29 12.19
C LEU A 119 22.16 31.62 10.82
N ILE A 120 21.53 32.50 10.04
CA ILE A 120 22.03 32.88 8.71
C ILE A 120 23.31 33.74 8.78
N ALA A 121 23.54 34.44 9.89
CA ALA A 121 24.78 35.18 10.12
C ALA A 121 25.98 34.23 10.38
N THR A 122 25.70 32.99 10.78
CA THR A 122 26.72 32.00 11.18
C THR A 122 26.92 30.91 10.12
N VAL A 123 25.85 30.51 9.42
CA VAL A 123 25.86 29.41 8.45
C VAL A 123 25.02 29.78 7.21
N ARG A 124 25.44 29.31 6.03
CA ARG A 124 24.67 29.55 4.80
C ARG A 124 23.29 28.88 4.88
N PRO A 125 22.18 29.55 4.48
CA PRO A 125 20.82 29.00 4.56
C PRO A 125 20.64 27.64 3.89
N THR A 126 21.33 27.41 2.77
CA THR A 126 21.25 26.13 2.04
C THR A 126 21.87 24.98 2.83
N GLN A 127 22.98 25.23 3.53
CA GLN A 127 23.64 24.21 4.35
C GLN A 127 22.80 23.87 5.59
N LEU A 128 22.17 24.88 6.20
CA LEU A 128 21.26 24.68 7.33
C LEU A 128 20.06 23.80 6.94
N LEU A 129 19.42 24.11 5.80
CA LEU A 129 18.25 23.36 5.34
C LEU A 129 18.59 21.93 4.92
N THR A 130 19.68 21.74 4.15
CA THR A 130 20.14 20.38 3.77
C THR A 130 20.51 19.56 4.99
N GLY A 131 21.18 20.16 5.98
CA GLY A 131 21.50 19.50 7.25
C GLY A 131 20.25 19.06 8.01
N LYS A 132 19.22 19.91 8.11
CA LYS A 132 17.93 19.58 8.73
C LYS A 132 17.21 18.44 8.02
N ILE A 133 17.16 18.48 6.68
CA ILE A 133 16.52 17.42 5.89
C ILE A 133 17.23 16.08 6.09
N LEU A 134 18.57 16.05 6.10
CA LEU A 134 19.32 14.80 6.33
C LEU A 134 19.17 14.30 7.77
N ALA A 135 19.22 15.19 8.76
CA ALA A 135 19.04 14.85 10.17
C ALA A 135 17.65 14.26 10.44
N LEU A 136 16.61 14.92 9.95
CA LEU A 136 15.24 14.43 10.07
C LEU A 136 14.98 13.19 9.20
N GLY A 137 15.68 13.01 8.09
CA GLY A 137 15.63 11.77 7.31
C GLY A 137 16.20 10.59 8.10
N THR A 138 17.30 10.83 8.82
CA THR A 138 17.88 9.84 9.74
C THR A 138 16.91 9.54 10.89
N LEU A 139 16.23 10.56 11.43
CA LEU A 139 15.18 10.39 12.44
C LEU A 139 14.03 9.53 11.91
N GLY A 140 13.61 9.72 10.66
CA GLY A 140 12.59 8.90 10.01
C GLY A 140 12.98 7.42 9.88
N LEU A 141 14.25 7.15 9.54
CA LEU A 141 14.78 5.77 9.52
C LEU A 141 14.81 5.15 10.93
N MET A 142 15.20 5.93 11.94
CA MET A 142 15.16 5.50 13.33
C MET A 142 13.72 5.23 13.79
N GLN A 143 12.77 6.09 13.41
CA GLN A 143 11.35 5.91 13.70
C GLN A 143 10.83 4.60 13.11
N ILE A 144 11.12 4.28 11.85
CA ILE A 144 10.75 2.97 11.25
C ILE A 144 11.39 1.81 12.01
N SER A 145 12.66 1.93 12.39
CA SER A 145 13.35 0.88 13.13
C SER A 145 12.65 0.59 14.47
N VAL A 146 12.19 1.63 15.18
CA VAL A 146 11.41 1.49 16.42
C VAL A 146 10.10 0.76 16.16
N TRP A 147 9.37 1.10 15.09
CA TRP A 147 8.14 0.42 14.76
C TRP A 147 8.33 -1.04 14.36
N LEU A 148 9.38 -1.36 13.60
CA LEU A 148 9.71 -2.74 13.24
C LEU A 148 10.08 -3.57 14.47
N LEU A 149 10.86 -3.00 15.41
CA LEU A 149 11.19 -3.65 16.68
C LEU A 149 9.94 -3.86 17.55
N ALA A 150 9.03 -2.89 17.59
CA ALA A 150 7.77 -3.01 18.30
C ALA A 150 6.88 -4.10 17.69
N ALA A 151 6.74 -4.13 16.36
CA ALA A 151 6.00 -5.16 15.65
C ALA A 151 6.60 -6.56 15.91
N PHE A 152 7.93 -6.69 15.83
CA PHE A 152 8.63 -7.93 16.17
C PHE A 152 8.36 -8.36 17.62
N GLY A 153 8.47 -7.45 18.59
CA GLY A 153 8.19 -7.74 20.00
C GLY A 153 6.75 -8.20 20.25
N LEU A 154 5.77 -7.53 19.62
CA LEU A 154 4.36 -7.90 19.71
C LEU A 154 4.09 -9.27 19.10
N ILE A 155 4.68 -9.56 17.94
CA ILE A 155 4.60 -10.87 17.31
C ILE A 155 5.18 -11.95 18.24
N ARG A 156 6.34 -11.71 18.85
CA ARG A 156 6.96 -12.67 19.78
C ARG A 156 6.11 -12.93 21.03
N LEU A 157 5.41 -11.91 21.53
CA LEU A 157 4.45 -12.07 22.61
C LEU A 157 3.20 -12.86 22.16
N ALA A 158 2.73 -12.58 20.95
CA ALA A 158 1.53 -13.17 20.37
C ALA A 158 1.71 -14.61 19.87
N ILE A 159 2.94 -15.10 19.63
CA ILE A 159 3.22 -16.51 19.24
C ILE A 159 2.72 -17.53 20.27
N ASN A 160 2.46 -17.13 21.52
CA ASN A 160 1.78 -17.98 22.50
C ASN A 160 0.28 -18.17 22.22
N LEU A 161 -0.25 -17.50 21.20
CA LEU A 161 -1.61 -17.59 20.68
C LEU A 161 -1.44 -18.08 19.23
N ASP A 162 -1.88 -19.30 18.90
CA ASP A 162 -1.67 -19.97 17.59
C ASP A 162 -1.94 -19.08 16.35
N VAL A 163 -2.76 -18.04 16.51
CA VAL A 163 -2.99 -16.96 15.55
C VAL A 163 -1.70 -16.36 14.98
N ALA A 164 -0.70 -16.02 15.80
CA ALA A 164 0.49 -15.31 15.30
C ALA A 164 1.40 -16.20 14.44
N ALA A 165 1.42 -17.52 14.68
CA ALA A 165 2.16 -18.45 13.83
C ALA A 165 1.54 -18.54 12.42
N GLN A 166 0.20 -18.51 12.33
CA GLN A 166 -0.54 -18.53 11.06
C GLN A 166 -0.37 -17.23 10.27
N LEU A 167 -0.27 -16.08 10.93
CA LEU A 167 -0.03 -14.79 10.27
C LEU A 167 1.38 -14.68 9.67
N LEU A 168 2.36 -15.36 10.27
CA LEU A 168 3.75 -15.30 9.81
C LEU A 168 4.03 -16.28 8.68
N SER A 169 3.37 -17.44 8.66
CA SER A 169 3.54 -18.42 7.59
C SER A 169 2.93 -17.96 6.27
N SER A 170 1.92 -17.10 6.29
CA SER A 170 1.25 -16.56 5.10
C SER A 170 1.94 -15.34 4.48
N VAL A 171 2.85 -14.67 5.21
CA VAL A 171 3.53 -13.45 4.76
C VAL A 171 4.97 -13.75 4.33
N TYR A 172 5.14 -14.08 3.05
CA TYR A 172 6.47 -14.13 2.42
C TYR A 172 6.72 -12.83 1.64
N VAL A 173 7.61 -11.97 2.15
CA VAL A 173 8.08 -10.78 1.43
C VAL A 173 9.46 -11.07 0.84
N PRO A 174 9.61 -11.09 -0.50
CA PRO A 174 10.90 -11.31 -1.12
C PRO A 174 11.92 -10.23 -0.72
N MET A 175 13.18 -10.62 -0.52
CA MET A 175 14.25 -9.70 -0.09
C MET A 175 14.42 -8.49 -1.03
N HIS A 176 14.24 -8.69 -2.34
CA HIS A 176 14.34 -7.61 -3.33
C HIS A 176 13.21 -6.57 -3.19
N VAL A 177 12.01 -6.98 -2.74
CA VAL A 177 10.90 -6.06 -2.45
C VAL A 177 11.26 -5.19 -1.25
N MET A 178 11.89 -5.76 -0.22
CA MET A 178 12.34 -4.99 0.95
C MET A 178 13.34 -3.89 0.59
N ALA A 179 14.29 -4.19 -0.32
CA ALA A 179 15.23 -3.17 -0.81
C ALA A 179 14.50 -2.03 -1.56
N LEU A 180 13.51 -2.38 -2.39
CA LEU A 180 12.69 -1.39 -3.10
C LEU A 180 11.83 -0.55 -2.15
N VAL A 181 11.28 -1.15 -1.10
CA VAL A 181 10.54 -0.43 -0.05
C VAL A 181 11.40 0.64 0.58
N ILE A 182 12.66 0.33 0.92
CA ILE A 182 13.60 1.31 1.50
C ILE A 182 13.88 2.43 0.51
N VAL A 183 14.11 2.11 -0.77
CA VAL A 183 14.33 3.12 -1.82
C VAL A 183 13.11 4.03 -1.94
N TYR A 184 11.91 3.48 -2.09
CA TYR A 184 10.68 4.26 -2.18
C TYR A 184 10.42 5.07 -0.91
N PHE A 185 10.71 4.53 0.27
CA PHE A 185 10.62 5.28 1.52
C PHE A 185 11.55 6.50 1.51
N LEU A 186 12.82 6.35 1.13
CA LEU A 186 13.76 7.46 1.06
C LEU A 186 13.33 8.52 0.04
N LEU A 187 12.86 8.09 -1.14
CA LEU A 187 12.36 9.00 -2.17
C LEU A 187 11.09 9.72 -1.73
N MET A 188 10.15 9.00 -1.09
CA MET A 188 8.94 9.55 -0.50
C MET A 188 9.30 10.61 0.55
N TYR A 189 10.19 10.26 1.48
CA TYR A 189 10.69 11.17 2.50
C TYR A 189 11.27 12.44 1.89
N LEU A 190 12.17 12.34 0.90
CA LEU A 190 12.79 13.51 0.26
C LEU A 190 11.77 14.39 -0.47
N LEU A 191 10.80 13.80 -1.16
CA LEU A 191 9.74 14.55 -1.83
C LEU A 191 8.92 15.35 -0.81
N PHE A 192 8.51 14.71 0.29
CA PHE A 192 7.75 15.38 1.35
C PHE A 192 8.59 16.37 2.14
N ALA A 193 9.87 16.11 2.37
CA ALA A 193 10.76 17.09 2.98
C ALA A 193 10.85 18.36 2.13
N ALA A 194 10.90 18.23 0.81
CA ALA A 194 10.87 19.37 -0.11
C ALA A 194 9.53 20.12 -0.06
N LEU A 195 8.40 19.40 -0.07
CA LEU A 195 7.06 19.98 0.00
C LEU A 195 6.78 20.67 1.35
N PHE A 196 7.09 20.02 2.47
CA PHE A 196 6.92 20.55 3.82
C PHE A 196 7.92 21.66 4.13
N GLY A 197 9.16 21.55 3.61
CA GLY A 197 10.13 22.63 3.63
C GLY A 197 9.64 23.85 2.86
N MET A 198 9.03 23.66 1.70
CA MET A 198 8.35 24.73 0.96
C MET A 198 7.20 25.31 1.76
N VAL A 199 6.33 24.51 2.38
CA VAL A 199 5.25 25.00 3.23
C VAL A 199 5.79 25.83 4.40
N GLY A 200 6.79 25.33 5.12
CA GLY A 200 7.49 26.06 6.18
C GLY A 200 8.14 27.35 5.66
N ALA A 201 8.55 27.36 4.38
CA ALA A 201 8.99 28.56 3.71
C ALA A 201 7.84 29.58 3.59
N LEU A 202 6.64 29.19 3.14
CA LEU A 202 5.48 30.10 2.91
C LEU A 202 4.70 30.49 4.17
N SER A 203 4.70 29.64 5.18
CA SER A 203 3.90 29.86 6.38
C SER A 203 4.51 30.92 7.27
N THR A 204 3.65 31.82 7.77
CA THR A 204 4.01 32.90 8.68
C THR A 204 3.78 32.57 10.16
N SER A 205 3.05 31.50 10.47
CA SER A 205 2.75 31.09 11.84
C SER A 205 2.59 29.58 11.99
N MET A 206 2.73 29.08 13.22
CA MET A 206 2.51 27.68 13.59
C MET A 206 1.07 27.22 13.37
N GLN A 207 0.10 28.13 13.33
CA GLN A 207 -1.31 27.80 13.10
C GLN A 207 -1.65 27.63 11.61
N GLU A 208 -0.96 28.35 10.72
CA GLU A 208 -1.23 28.33 9.27
C GLU A 208 -0.46 27.23 8.53
N GLY A 209 0.78 26.94 8.95
CA GLY A 209 1.64 25.94 8.29
C GLY A 209 0.97 24.57 8.11
N PRO A 210 0.41 23.97 9.17
CA PRO A 210 -0.30 22.70 9.07
C PRO A 210 -1.48 22.71 8.08
N GLN A 211 -2.19 23.83 7.93
CA GLN A 211 -3.31 23.94 6.98
C GLN A 211 -2.81 23.88 5.53
N TYR A 212 -1.68 24.51 5.24
CA TYR A 212 -1.04 24.43 3.92
C TYR A 212 -0.44 23.04 3.66
N ALA A 213 0.13 22.40 4.67
CA ALA A 213 0.63 21.03 4.55
C ALA A 213 -0.49 20.03 4.23
N GLY A 214 -1.70 20.25 4.77
CA GLY A 214 -2.87 19.40 4.49
C GLY A 214 -3.17 19.24 3.00
N VAL A 215 -2.95 20.28 2.18
CA VAL A 215 -3.13 20.20 0.72
C VAL A 215 -2.20 19.17 0.08
N PHE A 216 -0.99 19.00 0.61
CA PHE A 216 -0.03 18.03 0.13
C PHE A 216 -0.21 16.65 0.75
N THR A 217 -0.80 16.55 1.95
CA THR A 217 -1.09 15.27 2.59
C THR A 217 -2.26 14.54 1.92
N ILE A 218 -3.29 15.25 1.48
CA ILE A 218 -4.51 14.64 0.89
C ILE A 218 -4.18 13.72 -0.30
N PRO A 219 -3.43 14.15 -1.33
CA PRO A 219 -3.11 13.31 -2.48
C PRO A 219 -2.42 11.99 -2.10
N VAL A 220 -1.66 12.00 -1.01
CA VAL A 220 -0.83 10.90 -0.56
C VAL A 220 -1.65 9.86 0.17
N MET A 221 -2.75 10.27 0.79
CA MET A 221 -3.70 9.34 1.40
C MET A 221 -4.58 8.65 0.37
N ILE A 222 -4.69 9.18 -0.86
CA ILE A 222 -5.60 8.65 -1.89
C ILE A 222 -5.43 7.13 -2.08
N PRO A 223 -4.22 6.58 -2.28
CA PRO A 223 -4.05 5.14 -2.47
C PRO A 223 -4.55 4.28 -1.29
N LEU A 224 -4.52 4.80 -0.05
CA LEU A 224 -5.01 4.07 1.12
C LEU A 224 -6.51 3.80 1.04
N TYR A 225 -7.28 4.73 0.50
CA TYR A 225 -8.73 4.56 0.31
C TYR A 225 -9.08 3.51 -0.74
N PHE A 226 -8.16 3.21 -1.65
CA PHE A 226 -8.36 2.22 -2.72
C PHE A 226 -7.66 0.89 -2.44
N THR A 227 -7.31 0.59 -1.18
CA THR A 227 -6.60 -0.63 -0.78
C THR A 227 -7.24 -1.90 -1.35
N VAL A 228 -8.58 -2.02 -1.34
CA VAL A 228 -9.31 -3.16 -1.93
C VAL A 228 -8.98 -3.34 -3.41
N VAL A 229 -8.94 -2.25 -4.19
CA VAL A 229 -8.60 -2.29 -5.62
C VAL A 229 -7.15 -2.76 -5.83
N PHE A 230 -6.23 -2.34 -4.95
CA PHE A 230 -4.84 -2.79 -5.00
C PHE A 230 -4.67 -4.28 -4.65
N ILE A 231 -5.57 -4.86 -3.85
CA ILE A 231 -5.55 -6.28 -3.50
C ILE A 231 -6.18 -7.11 -4.61
N GLU A 232 -7.38 -6.73 -5.06
CA GLU A 232 -8.17 -7.52 -6.00
C GLU A 232 -7.71 -7.39 -7.45
N THR A 233 -7.29 -6.18 -7.86
CA THR A 233 -6.95 -5.86 -9.25
C THR A 233 -5.68 -5.02 -9.38
N PRO A 234 -4.52 -5.52 -8.90
CA PRO A 234 -3.28 -4.75 -8.81
C PRO A 234 -2.70 -4.28 -10.16
N ASP A 235 -3.10 -4.92 -11.27
CA ASP A 235 -2.64 -4.58 -12.63
C ASP A 235 -3.63 -3.69 -13.40
N ALA A 236 -4.73 -3.29 -12.77
CA ALA A 236 -5.67 -2.36 -13.36
C ALA A 236 -5.04 -0.98 -13.63
N LEU A 237 -5.74 -0.18 -14.44
CA LEU A 237 -5.30 1.16 -14.81
C LEU A 237 -5.14 2.08 -13.59
N LEU A 238 -6.02 1.98 -12.59
CA LEU A 238 -6.00 2.84 -11.42
C LEU A 238 -4.74 2.62 -10.53
N PRO A 239 -4.43 1.40 -10.04
CA PRO A 239 -3.18 1.14 -9.34
C PRO A 239 -1.93 1.51 -10.15
N THR A 240 -1.96 1.26 -11.46
CA THR A 240 -0.83 1.58 -12.34
C THR A 240 -0.58 3.08 -12.45
N ILE A 241 -1.63 3.90 -12.62
CA ILE A 241 -1.49 5.36 -12.70
C ILE A 241 -1.03 5.94 -11.36
N PHE A 242 -1.62 5.51 -10.24
CA PHE A 242 -1.22 6.02 -8.92
C PHE A 242 0.25 5.70 -8.62
N SER A 243 0.72 4.55 -9.09
CA SER A 243 2.13 4.13 -9.00
C SER A 243 3.11 4.97 -9.82
N LEU A 244 2.64 5.83 -10.72
CA LEU A 244 3.47 6.69 -11.57
C LEU A 244 3.39 8.18 -11.19
N ILE A 245 2.29 8.60 -10.57
CA ILE A 245 2.12 10.00 -10.14
C ILE A 245 2.99 10.27 -8.91
N PRO A 246 3.98 11.18 -8.95
CA PRO A 246 5.04 11.24 -7.94
C PRO A 246 4.57 11.30 -6.47
N PRO A 247 3.64 12.16 -6.04
CA PRO A 247 3.21 12.17 -4.64
C PRO A 247 2.47 10.90 -4.19
N LEU A 248 1.87 10.15 -5.13
CA LEU A 248 1.12 8.91 -4.87
C LEU A 248 2.01 7.66 -5.03
N SER A 249 3.03 7.77 -5.89
CA SER A 249 3.77 6.63 -6.43
C SER A 249 4.50 5.77 -5.41
N PRO A 250 5.20 6.30 -4.38
CA PRO A 250 5.93 5.44 -3.45
C PRO A 250 4.97 4.57 -2.66
N LEU A 251 3.80 5.12 -2.33
CA LEU A 251 2.79 4.43 -1.59
C LEU A 251 2.15 3.32 -2.42
N SER A 252 1.66 3.68 -3.62
CA SER A 252 1.00 2.76 -4.54
C SER A 252 1.92 1.66 -5.05
N MET A 253 3.19 1.96 -5.33
CA MET A 253 4.15 0.94 -5.77
C MET A 253 4.43 -0.07 -4.69
N VAL A 254 4.60 0.35 -3.43
CA VAL A 254 4.82 -0.59 -2.32
C VAL A 254 3.60 -1.49 -2.12
N GLN A 255 2.38 -0.95 -2.22
CA GLN A 255 1.15 -1.74 -2.18
C GLN A 255 1.11 -2.79 -3.30
N ARG A 256 1.45 -2.41 -4.54
CA ARG A 256 1.47 -3.35 -5.68
C ARG A 256 2.55 -4.41 -5.55
N LEU A 257 3.78 -4.01 -5.18
CA LEU A 257 4.91 -4.93 -5.03
C LEU A 257 4.69 -6.00 -3.95
N ALA A 258 3.79 -5.76 -3.02
CA ALA A 258 3.47 -6.72 -1.98
C ALA A 258 2.41 -7.75 -2.40
N VAL A 259 1.66 -7.51 -3.48
CA VAL A 259 0.58 -8.40 -3.94
C VAL A 259 0.86 -9.00 -5.32
N THR A 260 1.53 -8.25 -6.21
CA THR A 260 1.86 -8.67 -7.59
C THR A 260 3.33 -8.42 -7.93
N ASN A 261 3.81 -9.09 -8.99
CA ASN A 261 5.12 -8.83 -9.57
C ASN A 261 5.03 -7.72 -10.62
N VAL A 262 5.43 -6.52 -10.24
CA VAL A 262 5.36 -5.34 -11.11
C VAL A 262 6.50 -5.38 -12.16
N PRO A 263 6.21 -5.14 -13.46
CA PRO A 263 7.24 -5.08 -14.48
C PRO A 263 8.33 -4.06 -14.17
N ALA A 264 9.60 -4.45 -14.36
CA ALA A 264 10.76 -3.63 -13.97
C ALA A 264 10.77 -2.22 -14.59
N TRP A 265 10.24 -2.06 -15.81
CA TRP A 265 10.16 -0.75 -16.46
C TRP A 265 9.20 0.21 -15.74
N GLN A 266 8.12 -0.29 -15.12
CA GLN A 266 7.20 0.55 -14.33
C GLN A 266 7.89 1.04 -13.06
N ILE A 267 8.70 0.19 -12.43
CA ILE A 267 9.48 0.53 -11.23
C ILE A 267 10.51 1.60 -11.59
N ILE A 268 11.29 1.40 -12.65
CA ILE A 268 12.32 2.36 -13.10
C ILE A 268 11.67 3.69 -13.51
N LEU A 269 10.56 3.65 -14.25
CA LEU A 269 9.83 4.85 -14.66
C LEU A 269 9.29 5.61 -13.45
N SER A 270 8.68 4.91 -12.48
CA SER A 270 8.18 5.51 -11.24
C SER A 270 9.29 6.19 -10.44
N ILE A 271 10.41 5.50 -10.21
CA ILE A 271 11.59 6.06 -9.54
C ILE A 271 12.13 7.29 -10.30
N SER A 272 12.20 7.22 -11.63
CA SER A 272 12.70 8.32 -12.45
C SER A 272 11.79 9.55 -12.36
N LEU A 273 10.48 9.37 -12.45
CA LEU A 273 9.49 10.44 -12.30
C LEU A 273 9.52 11.04 -10.89
N LEU A 274 9.70 10.21 -9.87
CA LEU A 274 9.89 10.65 -8.48
C LEU A 274 11.13 11.52 -8.33
N VAL A 275 12.28 11.08 -8.84
CA VAL A 275 13.52 11.85 -8.76
C VAL A 275 13.38 13.20 -9.48
N LEU A 276 12.77 13.21 -10.67
CA LEU A 276 12.49 14.45 -11.41
C LEU A 276 11.55 15.38 -10.62
N ALA A 277 10.51 14.83 -9.99
CA ALA A 277 9.60 15.61 -9.15
C ALA A 277 10.31 16.18 -7.92
N ILE A 278 11.16 15.38 -7.25
CA ILE A 278 11.97 15.84 -6.11
C ILE A 278 12.86 17.00 -6.53
N ILE A 279 13.57 16.89 -7.66
CA ILE A 279 14.43 17.96 -8.18
C ILE A 279 13.59 19.21 -8.47
N GLY A 280 12.45 19.06 -9.14
CA GLY A 280 11.55 20.18 -9.47
C GLY A 280 11.00 20.89 -8.23
N VAL A 281 10.54 20.14 -7.24
CA VAL A 281 10.01 20.69 -5.98
C VAL A 281 11.12 21.31 -5.14
N MET A 282 12.29 20.67 -5.03
CA MET A 282 13.46 21.23 -4.33
C MET A 282 13.92 22.55 -4.95
N TRP A 283 13.96 22.61 -6.29
CA TRP A 283 14.27 23.84 -7.01
C TRP A 283 13.25 24.94 -6.71
N LEU A 284 11.95 24.61 -6.74
CA LEU A 284 10.86 25.54 -6.43
C LEU A 284 10.93 26.04 -4.98
N ALA A 285 11.14 25.13 -4.03
CA ALA A 285 11.29 25.43 -2.61
C ALA A 285 12.46 26.41 -2.38
N GLY A 286 13.64 26.11 -2.92
CA GLY A 286 14.82 26.98 -2.81
C GLY A 286 14.61 28.38 -3.39
N ARG A 287 13.85 28.50 -4.48
CA ARG A 287 13.51 29.80 -5.07
C ARG A 287 12.51 30.58 -4.21
N LEU A 288 11.51 29.91 -3.64
CA LEU A 288 10.54 30.52 -2.72
C LEU A 288 11.20 31.01 -1.42
N PHE A 289 12.19 30.28 -0.90
CA PHE A 289 13.01 30.75 0.23
C PHE A 289 13.73 32.07 -0.07
N ARG A 290 14.35 32.22 -1.25
CA ARG A 290 15.04 33.46 -1.64
C ARG A 290 14.10 34.65 -1.79
N VAL A 291 12.92 34.44 -2.36
CA VAL A 291 11.93 35.51 -2.58
C VAL A 291 11.38 36.02 -1.26
N GLN A 292 11.09 35.14 -0.31
CA GLN A 292 10.51 35.54 0.98
C GLN A 292 11.48 36.26 1.90
N THR A 293 12.78 35.96 1.81
CA THR A 293 13.81 36.74 2.51
C THR A 293 13.94 38.17 1.97
N LEU A 294 13.55 38.43 0.71
CA LEU A 294 13.64 39.76 0.08
C LEU A 294 12.39 40.61 0.23
N LEU A 295 11.21 40.01 0.43
CA LEU A 295 9.91 40.71 0.52
C LEU A 295 9.42 40.94 1.96
N ALA A 296 10.29 40.80 2.97
CA ALA A 296 9.99 41.09 4.38
C ALA A 296 8.63 40.55 4.87
N GLY A 297 8.29 39.31 4.50
CA GLY A 297 7.08 38.62 4.97
C GLY A 297 5.76 39.01 4.29
N GLN A 298 5.74 39.83 3.23
CA GLN A 298 4.51 40.04 2.45
C GLN A 298 4.21 38.83 1.55
N ARG A 299 3.01 38.25 1.70
CA ARG A 299 2.56 37.06 0.95
C ARG A 299 2.48 37.39 -0.55
N PRO A 300 3.27 36.73 -1.42
CA PRO A 300 3.08 36.88 -2.86
C PRO A 300 1.72 36.30 -3.25
N LYS A 301 0.89 37.10 -3.91
CA LYS A 301 -0.39 36.62 -4.45
C LYS A 301 -0.10 35.51 -5.46
N LEU A 302 -0.89 34.43 -5.50
CA LEU A 302 -0.73 33.29 -6.43
C LEU A 302 -0.57 33.72 -7.91
N ARG A 303 -1.08 34.91 -8.26
CA ARG A 303 -0.96 35.53 -9.59
C ARG A 303 0.42 36.13 -9.92
N GLU A 304 1.28 36.34 -8.93
CA GLU A 304 2.60 36.97 -9.09
C GLU A 304 3.74 35.94 -9.14
N ILE A 305 3.46 34.68 -8.77
CA ILE A 305 4.41 33.56 -8.83
C ILE A 305 5.08 33.44 -10.22
N PRO A 306 4.36 33.53 -11.36
CA PRO A 306 5.00 33.45 -12.69
C PRO A 306 5.92 34.62 -13.00
N ARG A 307 5.66 35.82 -12.44
CA ARG A 307 6.51 37.01 -12.63
C ARG A 307 7.76 36.93 -11.76
N LEU A 308 7.64 36.46 -10.52
CA LEU A 308 8.76 36.23 -9.60
C LEU A 308 9.68 35.07 -10.05
N ILE A 309 9.15 34.12 -10.82
CA ILE A 309 9.95 33.03 -11.44
C ILE A 309 10.83 33.54 -12.59
N ARG A 310 10.52 34.68 -13.23
CA ARG A 310 11.30 35.20 -14.36
C ARG A 310 12.42 36.18 -13.99
N GLY A 311 12.47 36.66 -12.74
CA GLY A 311 13.42 37.66 -12.30
C GLY A 311 12.84 39.06 -12.41
#